data_AF-A0A8D8XZC6-F1
#
_entry.id   AF-A0A8D8XZC6-F1
#
_cell.length_a   1.000
_cell.length_b   1.000
_cell.length_c   1.000
_cell.angle_alpha   90.00
_cell.angle_beta   90.00
_cell.angle_gamma   90.00
#
_symmetry.space_group_name_H-M   'P 1'
#
loop_
_entity.id
_entity.type
_entity.pdbx_description
1 polymer ?
#
loop_
_entity_poly.entity_id
_entity_poly.type
_entity_poly.pdbx_seq_one_letter_code
_entity_poly.pdbx_strand_id
1 'polypeptide(L)'
;MGREIILHLMEHLVKEYIRGDPIIRFILDNTRIHLLPNMNPDGSELAVEGNCRSGRGRNNINNHDLNRQFPDFFRHNRSHIPIALSTSQSMDPEVQAVIDWMSSIPFVMSLQLHGGNMVANYPYDSFFGESPNERLIRLYGTDNVEAISKIKTKVTKNEPALTPDNDMFLHLALTYARLHPTMHLKRPCPSNTNLEFDQGVINGAAWYAFSGGMADYNYLYHGCLELTLEISCCRYPAPELIAQHWKENQNALLSWLQQVHRGIKGFVLDETGSRLANVSISLAYRNVSFMSSARGEYWRVLLPGMYYIEASKDGYEQFRDRVKVPASSTQLESSIFETLLEYNITLQSIQNDKDEEPNKSSAVTLTCRHCTNLCILFVLVFFLFCK
;
A
#
# COMPACT_ATOMS: atom_id res chain seq x y z
N MET A 1 13.32 10.35 -15.00
CA MET A 1 14.33 9.34 -14.57
C MET A 1 13.70 7.97 -14.33
N GLY A 2 12.66 7.84 -13.50
CA GLY A 2 12.00 6.54 -13.21
C GLY A 2 11.74 5.66 -14.43
N ARG A 3 11.17 6.22 -15.50
CA ARG A 3 10.94 5.52 -16.79
C ARG A 3 12.18 4.78 -17.31
N GLU A 4 13.31 5.48 -17.41
CA GLU A 4 14.56 4.92 -17.92
C GLU A 4 15.13 3.86 -16.97
N ILE A 5 15.03 4.08 -15.66
CA ILE A 5 15.48 3.12 -14.65
C ILE A 5 14.71 1.79 -14.74
N ILE A 6 13.40 1.84 -14.99
CA ILE A 6 12.61 0.62 -15.20
C ILE A 6 13.01 -0.09 -16.50
N LEU A 7 13.26 0.64 -17.60
CA LEU A 7 13.72 0.04 -18.86
C LEU A 7 15.09 -0.63 -18.69
N HIS A 8 16.03 0.00 -17.99
CA HIS A 8 17.33 -0.59 -17.68
C HIS A 8 17.21 -1.79 -16.72
N LEU A 9 16.27 -1.76 -15.76
CA LEU A 9 15.98 -2.91 -14.92
C LEU A 9 15.49 -4.10 -15.74
N MET A 10 14.57 -3.89 -16.69
CA MET A 10 14.11 -4.94 -17.61
C MET A 10 15.27 -5.58 -18.35
N GLU A 11 16.14 -4.75 -18.96
CA GLU A 11 17.31 -5.23 -19.70
C GLU A 11 18.27 -6.02 -18.79
N HIS A 12 18.55 -5.50 -17.59
CA HIS A 12 19.45 -6.12 -16.64
C HIS A 12 18.93 -7.48 -16.16
N LEU A 13 17.66 -7.56 -15.78
CA LEU A 13 17.01 -8.81 -15.35
C LEU A 13 17.15 -9.90 -16.42
N VAL A 14 16.86 -9.57 -17.69
CA VAL A 14 16.97 -10.54 -18.79
C VAL A 14 18.42 -10.96 -19.04
N LYS A 15 19.35 -10.00 -19.11
CA LYS A 15 20.77 -10.30 -19.39
C LYS A 15 21.41 -11.15 -18.31
N GLU A 16 21.18 -10.82 -17.04
CA GLU A 16 21.79 -11.56 -15.93
C GLU A 16 21.16 -12.93 -15.72
N TYR A 17 19.86 -13.10 -16.02
CA TYR A 17 19.24 -14.43 -16.04
C TYR A 17 19.93 -15.37 -17.03
N ILE A 18 20.21 -14.87 -18.23
CA ILE A 18 20.91 -15.61 -19.30
C ILE A 18 22.36 -15.90 -18.89
N ARG A 19 23.06 -14.93 -18.31
CA ARG A 19 24.44 -15.10 -17.79
C ARG A 19 24.53 -16.09 -16.63
N GLY A 20 23.41 -16.31 -15.94
CA GLY A 20 23.31 -17.23 -14.82
C GLY A 20 23.71 -16.63 -13.50
N ASP A 21 23.45 -15.33 -13.31
CA ASP A 21 23.53 -14.73 -11.98
C ASP A 21 22.54 -15.43 -11.04
N PRO A 22 23.01 -15.98 -9.90
CA PRO A 22 22.18 -16.80 -9.02
C PRO A 22 21.07 -16.00 -8.32
N ILE A 23 21.30 -14.71 -8.03
CA ILE A 23 20.32 -13.85 -7.35
C ILE A 23 19.22 -13.48 -8.33
N ILE A 24 19.58 -13.06 -9.55
CA ILE A 24 18.60 -12.70 -10.58
C ILE A 24 17.77 -13.91 -11.01
N ARG A 25 18.39 -15.09 -11.19
CA ARG A 25 17.63 -16.33 -11.45
C ARG A 25 16.65 -16.63 -10.34
N PHE A 26 17.10 -16.57 -9.09
CA PHE A 26 16.22 -16.79 -7.96
C PHE A 26 15.01 -15.84 -8.00
N ILE A 27 15.25 -14.53 -8.17
CA ILE A 27 14.19 -13.52 -8.19
C ILE A 27 13.17 -13.84 -9.30
N LEU A 28 13.65 -14.11 -10.53
CA LEU A 28 12.77 -14.33 -11.68
C LEU A 28 12.06 -15.70 -11.67
N ASP A 29 12.69 -16.72 -11.09
CA ASP A 29 12.08 -18.06 -10.97
C ASP A 29 11.02 -18.11 -9.85
N ASN A 30 11.11 -17.21 -8.86
CA ASN A 30 10.25 -17.24 -7.65
C ASN A 30 9.33 -16.02 -7.51
N THR A 31 9.46 -14.99 -8.36
CA THR A 31 8.62 -13.78 -8.31
C THR A 31 8.06 -13.44 -9.68
N ARG A 32 6.75 -13.16 -9.71
CA ARG A 32 6.11 -12.53 -10.87
C ARG A 32 6.28 -11.01 -10.78
N ILE A 33 7.28 -10.47 -11.49
CA ILE A 33 7.55 -9.03 -11.51
C ILE A 33 6.74 -8.36 -12.62
N HIS A 34 6.04 -7.29 -12.27
CA HIS A 34 5.34 -6.42 -13.19
C HIS A 34 6.02 -5.07 -13.23
N LEU A 35 6.31 -4.56 -14.43
CA LEU A 35 7.05 -3.32 -14.63
C LEU A 35 6.25 -2.41 -15.58
N LEU A 36 5.80 -1.26 -15.08
CA LEU A 36 5.14 -0.20 -15.84
C LEU A 36 6.12 0.97 -15.98
N PRO A 37 6.82 1.11 -17.13
CA PRO A 37 7.80 2.19 -17.28
C PRO A 37 7.20 3.59 -17.22
N ASN A 38 5.96 3.74 -17.69
CA ASN A 38 5.33 5.05 -17.80
C ASN A 38 3.80 4.98 -17.65
N MET A 39 3.29 5.47 -16.52
CA MET A 39 1.85 5.62 -16.28
C MET A 39 1.27 6.85 -17.00
N ASN A 40 2.07 7.88 -17.28
CA ASN A 40 1.62 9.13 -17.92
C ASN A 40 2.44 9.41 -19.21
N PRO A 41 2.20 8.64 -20.29
CA PRO A 41 2.88 8.86 -21.56
C PRO A 41 2.60 10.25 -22.15
N ASP A 42 1.36 10.72 -22.09
CA ASP A 42 0.97 12.03 -22.66
C ASP A 42 1.72 13.20 -22.01
N GLY A 43 1.80 13.20 -20.68
CA GLY A 43 2.58 14.19 -19.94
C GLY A 43 4.07 14.10 -20.26
N SER A 44 4.61 12.89 -20.45
CA SER A 44 6.02 12.68 -20.78
C SER A 44 6.41 13.29 -22.12
N GLU A 45 5.54 13.19 -23.14
CA GLU A 45 5.77 13.80 -24.47
C GLU A 45 5.74 15.34 -24.43
N LEU A 46 5.04 15.92 -23.45
CA LEU A 46 5.00 17.37 -23.24
C LEU A 46 6.17 17.91 -22.41
N ALA A 47 6.87 17.03 -21.69
CA ALA A 47 7.98 17.40 -20.82
C ALA A 47 9.21 17.82 -21.64
N VAL A 48 10.07 18.65 -21.04
CA VAL A 48 11.22 19.24 -21.73
C VAL A 48 12.51 18.72 -21.09
N GLU A 49 13.35 18.11 -21.91
CA GLU A 49 14.67 17.61 -21.51
C GLU A 49 15.55 18.69 -20.86
N GLY A 50 16.34 18.30 -19.86
CA GLY A 50 17.20 19.19 -19.09
C GLY A 50 16.45 20.07 -18.08
N ASN A 51 15.12 20.04 -18.08
CA ASN A 51 14.34 20.86 -17.17
C ASN A 51 14.17 20.21 -15.79
N CYS A 52 14.96 20.68 -14.82
CA CYS A 52 14.92 20.14 -13.47
C CYS A 52 13.78 20.68 -12.58
N ARG A 53 13.13 21.79 -12.94
CA ARG A 53 12.22 22.52 -12.03
C ARG A 53 10.78 22.67 -12.54
N SER A 54 10.58 22.64 -13.85
CA SER A 54 9.26 22.83 -14.45
C SER A 54 8.27 21.73 -14.04
N GLY A 55 6.99 22.09 -14.00
CA GLY A 55 5.87 21.15 -13.89
C GLY A 55 5.25 20.78 -15.24
N ARG A 56 5.77 21.31 -16.36
CA ARG A 56 5.28 20.96 -17.70
C ARG A 56 5.47 19.46 -17.94
N GLY A 57 4.38 18.78 -18.29
CA GLY A 57 4.36 17.33 -18.47
C GLY A 57 4.15 16.53 -17.18
N ARG A 58 3.97 17.17 -16.02
CA ARG A 58 3.62 16.48 -14.76
C ARG A 58 2.23 15.87 -14.83
N ASN A 59 1.26 16.67 -15.23
CA ASN A 59 -0.14 16.29 -15.31
C ASN A 59 -0.39 15.46 -16.58
N ASN A 60 -1.52 14.76 -16.65
CA ASN A 60 -1.95 14.07 -17.86
C ASN A 60 -2.48 15.04 -18.93
N ILE A 61 -3.01 14.53 -20.05
CA ILE A 61 -3.51 15.36 -21.16
C ILE A 61 -4.68 16.27 -20.76
N ASN A 62 -5.46 15.86 -19.76
CA ASN A 62 -6.56 16.65 -19.19
C ASN A 62 -6.09 17.65 -18.12
N ASN A 63 -4.76 17.78 -17.94
CA ASN A 63 -4.12 18.63 -16.94
C ASN A 63 -4.48 18.27 -15.48
N HIS A 64 -4.76 17.00 -15.21
CA HIS A 64 -4.94 16.47 -13.86
C HIS A 64 -3.66 15.81 -13.32
N ASP A 65 -3.42 15.94 -12.02
CA ASP A 65 -2.31 15.28 -11.33
C ASP A 65 -2.74 13.86 -10.94
N LEU A 66 -2.25 12.85 -11.67
CA LEU A 66 -2.66 11.45 -11.48
C LEU A 66 -2.42 10.96 -10.04
N ASN A 67 -1.41 11.47 -9.33
CA ASN A 67 -1.14 11.11 -7.93
C ASN A 67 -1.97 11.93 -6.92
N ARG A 68 -3.11 12.49 -7.36
CA ARG A 68 -4.12 13.17 -6.53
C ARG A 68 -5.53 12.66 -6.79
N GLN A 69 -5.68 11.63 -7.62
CA GLN A 69 -6.97 11.18 -8.15
C GLN A 69 -7.40 9.81 -7.66
N PHE A 70 -6.54 9.09 -6.93
CA PHE A 70 -6.93 7.82 -6.36
C PHE A 70 -7.97 8.00 -5.24
N PRO A 71 -8.86 7.02 -5.02
CA PRO A 71 -9.82 7.06 -3.91
C PRO A 71 -9.11 7.27 -2.55
N ASP A 72 -9.44 8.37 -1.88
CA ASP A 72 -8.85 8.71 -0.59
C ASP A 72 -9.67 8.15 0.58
N PHE A 73 -9.12 7.14 1.26
CA PHE A 73 -9.78 6.49 2.40
C PHE A 73 -10.10 7.46 3.56
N PHE A 74 -9.23 8.45 3.79
CA PHE A 74 -9.32 9.35 4.95
C PHE A 74 -10.43 10.38 4.84
N ARG A 75 -10.72 10.87 3.63
CA ARG A 75 -11.79 11.84 3.35
C ARG A 75 -13.17 11.21 3.19
N HIS A 76 -13.24 9.91 2.88
CA HIS A 76 -14.51 9.16 2.77
C HIS A 76 -15.32 9.08 4.07
N ASN A 77 -14.74 9.43 5.23
CA ASN A 77 -15.43 9.37 6.52
C ASN A 77 -16.11 10.68 6.96
N ARG A 78 -16.20 11.71 6.08
CA ARG A 78 -16.93 12.96 6.36
C ARG A 78 -18.19 13.17 5.53
N SER A 79 -18.47 12.29 4.58
CA SER A 79 -19.70 12.31 3.79
C SER A 79 -19.91 10.88 3.30
N HIS A 80 -21.09 10.30 3.52
CA HIS A 80 -21.46 8.94 3.10
C HIS A 80 -21.53 8.76 1.57
N ILE A 81 -20.61 9.33 0.81
CA ILE A 81 -20.55 9.19 -0.63
C ILE A 81 -19.10 8.95 -1.03
N PRO A 82 -18.79 7.83 -1.70
CA PRO A 82 -17.46 7.64 -2.20
C PRO A 82 -17.15 8.75 -3.20
N ILE A 83 -16.02 9.45 -3.10
CA ILE A 83 -15.66 10.43 -4.15
C ILE A 83 -15.39 9.73 -5.49
N ALA A 84 -15.15 8.41 -5.47
CA ALA A 84 -15.18 7.56 -6.66
C ALA A 84 -16.61 7.30 -7.22
N LEU A 85 -17.68 7.67 -6.51
CA LEU A 85 -19.09 7.46 -6.88
C LEU A 85 -19.98 8.72 -6.73
N SER A 86 -19.47 9.84 -6.21
CA SER A 86 -20.28 11.02 -5.83
C SER A 86 -20.27 12.16 -6.83
N THR A 87 -19.40 12.13 -7.83
CA THR A 87 -19.39 13.13 -8.90
C THR A 87 -19.36 12.43 -10.24
N SER A 88 -20.25 12.87 -11.13
CA SER A 88 -20.32 12.56 -12.57
C SER A 88 -19.07 12.95 -13.37
N GLN A 89 -17.88 12.89 -12.75
CA GLN A 89 -16.59 13.12 -13.36
C GLN A 89 -15.93 11.75 -13.51
N SER A 90 -15.80 11.28 -14.75
CA SER A 90 -15.06 10.06 -15.08
C SER A 90 -13.63 10.18 -14.55
N MET A 91 -13.14 9.18 -13.81
CA MET A 91 -11.72 9.07 -13.49
C MET A 91 -10.90 9.08 -14.77
N ASP A 92 -9.72 9.69 -14.73
CA ASP A 92 -8.81 9.67 -15.87
C ASP A 92 -8.42 8.23 -16.22
N PRO A 93 -8.30 7.92 -17.53
CA PRO A 93 -8.12 6.54 -18.00
C PRO A 93 -6.88 5.87 -17.42
N GLU A 94 -5.82 6.63 -17.14
CA GLU A 94 -4.59 6.11 -16.52
C GLU A 94 -4.85 5.62 -15.08
N VAL A 95 -5.60 6.40 -14.29
CA VAL A 95 -5.95 6.04 -12.91
C VAL A 95 -6.88 4.84 -12.90
N GLN A 96 -7.91 4.84 -13.75
CA GLN A 96 -8.82 3.71 -13.87
C GLN A 96 -8.08 2.43 -14.28
N ALA A 97 -7.17 2.50 -15.26
CA ALA A 97 -6.40 1.35 -15.69
C ALA A 97 -5.53 0.78 -14.57
N VAL A 98 -4.91 1.63 -13.74
CA VAL A 98 -4.13 1.17 -12.58
C VAL A 98 -5.04 0.58 -11.49
N ILE A 99 -6.20 1.17 -11.22
CA ILE A 99 -7.19 0.61 -10.29
C ILE A 99 -7.61 -0.80 -10.72
N ASP A 100 -8.00 -0.96 -11.99
CA ASP A 100 -8.41 -2.25 -12.55
C ASP A 100 -7.25 -3.26 -12.51
N TRP A 101 -6.03 -2.81 -12.78
CA TRP A 101 -4.84 -3.64 -12.73
C TRP A 101 -4.52 -4.12 -11.32
N MET A 102 -4.56 -3.23 -10.32
CA MET A 102 -4.35 -3.56 -8.91
C MET A 102 -5.40 -4.55 -8.39
N SER A 103 -6.65 -4.46 -8.87
CA SER A 103 -7.71 -5.44 -8.56
C SER A 103 -7.53 -6.79 -9.26
N SER A 104 -6.77 -6.85 -10.36
CA SER A 104 -6.63 -8.08 -11.17
C SER A 104 -5.59 -9.07 -10.65
N ILE A 105 -4.64 -8.60 -9.84
CA ILE A 105 -3.48 -9.36 -9.37
C ILE A 105 -3.29 -9.09 -7.88
N PRO A 106 -3.01 -10.10 -7.04
CA PRO A 106 -2.70 -9.90 -5.62
C PRO A 106 -1.28 -9.32 -5.44
N PHE A 107 -1.09 -8.04 -5.77
CA PHE A 107 0.19 -7.36 -5.59
C PHE A 107 0.55 -7.28 -4.11
N VAL A 108 1.74 -7.75 -3.76
CA VAL A 108 2.21 -7.84 -2.36
C VAL A 108 3.01 -6.59 -1.96
N MET A 109 3.87 -6.13 -2.87
CA MET A 109 4.72 -4.95 -2.72
C MET A 109 4.76 -4.18 -4.04
N SER A 110 4.94 -2.86 -3.95
CA SER A 110 5.05 -1.98 -5.12
C SER A 110 6.02 -0.82 -4.88
N LEU A 111 6.54 -0.24 -5.96
CA LEU A 111 7.31 1.00 -5.97
C LEU A 111 6.77 1.91 -7.06
N GLN A 112 6.53 3.18 -6.71
CA GLN A 112 6.35 4.24 -7.69
C GLN A 112 7.57 5.17 -7.71
N LEU A 113 8.10 5.45 -8.90
CA LEU A 113 9.33 6.23 -9.08
C LEU A 113 9.01 7.67 -9.51
N HIS A 114 9.46 8.63 -8.71
CA HIS A 114 9.31 10.07 -8.93
C HIS A 114 10.67 10.76 -9.07
N GLY A 115 10.63 12.03 -9.43
CA GLY A 115 11.80 12.90 -9.47
C GLY A 115 11.46 14.32 -9.05
N GLY A 116 12.49 15.05 -8.64
CA GLY A 116 12.40 16.38 -8.03
C GLY A 116 13.00 16.42 -6.62
N ASN A 117 13.28 15.26 -6.03
CA ASN A 117 14.05 15.13 -4.81
C ASN A 117 14.88 13.83 -4.79
N MET A 118 15.48 13.51 -3.65
CA MET A 118 16.20 12.24 -3.43
C MET A 118 15.86 11.69 -2.04
N VAL A 119 14.83 10.86 -1.94
CA VAL A 119 14.30 10.33 -0.66
C VAL A 119 13.37 9.13 -0.91
N ALA A 120 13.36 8.16 -0.01
CA ALA A 120 12.33 7.12 0.03
C ALA A 120 11.16 7.56 0.91
N ASN A 121 10.04 7.87 0.28
CA ASN A 121 8.80 8.30 0.92
C ASN A 121 7.90 7.09 1.22
N TYR A 122 7.46 6.96 2.47
CA TYR A 122 6.60 5.87 2.90
C TYR A 122 5.25 6.36 3.46
N PRO A 123 4.17 5.57 3.29
CA PRO A 123 2.84 5.89 3.78
C PRO A 123 2.75 6.24 5.29
N TYR A 124 1.73 6.96 5.72
CA TYR A 124 0.71 7.58 4.87
C TYR A 124 1.16 8.90 4.25
N ASP A 125 0.66 9.21 3.05
CA ASP A 125 0.77 10.51 2.39
C ASP A 125 -0.27 11.53 2.93
N SER A 126 -1.33 11.05 3.58
CA SER A 126 -2.40 11.87 4.16
C SER A 126 -2.63 11.62 5.66
N PHE A 127 -3.45 12.46 6.28
CA PHE A 127 -3.85 12.35 7.69
C PHE A 127 -5.29 11.81 7.82
N PHE A 128 -5.58 11.09 8.91
CA PHE A 128 -6.95 10.83 9.32
C PHE A 128 -7.65 12.16 9.70
N GLY A 129 -8.65 12.55 8.91
CA GLY A 129 -9.39 13.79 9.13
C GLY A 129 -8.72 15.02 8.52
N GLU A 130 -8.83 16.17 9.19
CA GLU A 130 -8.14 17.38 8.71
C GLU A 130 -6.68 17.37 9.12
N SER A 131 -5.81 17.66 8.16
CA SER A 131 -4.43 18.02 8.46
C SER A 131 -4.38 19.19 9.46
N PRO A 132 -3.32 19.30 10.27
CA PRO A 132 -3.12 20.44 11.16
C PRO A 132 -3.29 21.78 10.43
N ASN A 133 -2.82 21.88 9.18
CA ASN A 133 -2.96 23.07 8.35
C ASN A 133 -4.40 23.34 7.90
N GLU A 134 -5.16 22.33 7.48
CA GLU A 134 -6.58 22.49 7.12
C GLU A 134 -7.41 22.90 8.34
N ARG A 135 -7.12 22.30 9.51
CA ARG A 135 -7.76 22.70 10.78
C ARG A 135 -7.52 24.17 11.08
N LEU A 136 -6.29 24.65 10.87
CA LEU A 136 -5.92 26.05 11.07
C LEU A 136 -6.61 26.99 10.07
N ILE A 137 -6.62 26.64 8.78
CA ILE A 137 -7.30 27.44 7.75
C ILE A 137 -8.80 27.53 8.04
N ARG A 138 -9.41 26.42 8.47
CA ARG A 138 -10.83 26.41 8.87
C ARG A 138 -11.11 27.26 10.10
N LEU A 139 -10.22 27.25 11.11
CA LEU A 139 -10.40 28.00 12.35
C LEU A 139 -10.14 29.50 12.19
N TYR A 140 -9.21 29.90 11.32
CA TYR A 140 -8.73 31.28 11.24
C TYR A 140 -9.04 32.01 9.91
N GLY A 141 -9.61 31.31 8.92
CA GLY A 141 -9.92 31.85 7.59
C GLY A 141 -8.66 32.08 6.74
N THR A 142 -8.81 32.10 5.41
CA THR A 142 -7.70 32.28 4.45
C THR A 142 -7.10 33.69 4.47
N ASP A 143 -7.83 34.66 5.03
CA ASP A 143 -7.52 36.09 4.88
C ASP A 143 -6.58 36.59 6.00
N ASN A 144 -6.41 35.82 7.07
CA ASN A 144 -5.50 36.15 8.17
C ASN A 144 -4.09 35.61 7.90
N VAL A 145 -3.49 36.11 6.82
CA VAL A 145 -2.17 35.69 6.31
C VAL A 145 -1.08 35.81 7.38
N GLU A 146 -1.18 36.80 8.27
CA GLU A 146 -0.19 37.02 9.33
C GLU A 146 -0.30 35.97 10.46
N ALA A 147 -1.51 35.63 10.92
CA ALA A 147 -1.72 34.53 11.89
C ALA A 147 -1.33 33.17 11.30
N ILE A 148 -1.68 32.91 10.04
CA ILE A 148 -1.27 31.70 9.32
C ILE A 148 0.26 31.64 9.17
N SER A 149 0.93 32.76 8.89
CA SER A 149 2.40 32.78 8.77
C SER A 149 3.12 32.49 10.10
N LYS A 150 2.61 33.03 11.22
CA LYS A 150 3.16 32.81 12.58
C LYS A 150 2.92 31.38 13.09
N ILE A 151 1.91 30.69 12.55
CA ILE A 151 1.62 29.28 12.89
C ILE A 151 2.36 28.33 11.95
N LYS A 152 2.45 28.62 10.64
CA LYS A 152 3.25 27.86 9.67
C LYS A 152 4.73 27.74 10.07
N THR A 153 5.29 28.74 10.75
CA THR A 153 6.66 28.69 11.28
C THR A 153 6.81 27.80 12.52
N LYS A 154 5.73 27.55 13.29
CA LYS A 154 5.71 26.57 14.38
C LYS A 154 5.37 25.15 13.91
N VAL A 155 4.62 25.00 12.82
CA VAL A 155 4.22 23.72 12.20
C VAL A 155 5.16 23.40 11.02
N THR A 156 6.48 23.54 11.21
CA THR A 156 7.48 23.34 10.14
C THR A 156 7.82 21.87 9.86
N LYS A 157 7.39 20.96 10.73
CA LYS A 157 7.45 19.51 10.51
C LYS A 157 6.08 18.97 10.90
N ASN A 158 5.30 18.50 9.93
CA ASN A 158 4.05 17.83 10.26
C ASN A 158 4.39 16.57 11.06
N GLU A 159 3.57 16.22 12.05
CA GLU A 159 3.70 14.94 12.74
C GLU A 159 3.49 13.80 11.71
N PRO A 160 4.19 12.66 11.85
CA PRO A 160 4.04 11.56 10.90
C PRO A 160 2.68 10.87 11.05
N ALA A 161 2.07 10.54 9.91
CA ALA A 161 0.88 9.70 9.84
C ALA A 161 1.29 8.23 9.70
N LEU A 162 1.41 7.53 10.81
CA LEU A 162 1.94 6.17 10.85
C LEU A 162 0.90 5.14 10.39
N THR A 163 1.34 4.19 9.58
CA THR A 163 0.54 3.01 9.24
C THR A 163 0.63 1.94 10.34
N PRO A 164 -0.32 0.99 10.40
CA PRO A 164 -0.18 -0.18 11.25
C PRO A 164 1.02 -1.09 10.91
N ASP A 165 1.56 -0.98 9.69
CA ASP A 165 2.77 -1.67 9.22
C ASP A 165 3.98 -0.72 9.13
N ASN A 166 4.01 0.36 9.92
CA ASN A 166 5.06 1.38 9.84
C ASN A 166 6.47 0.80 10.01
N ASP A 167 6.63 -0.24 10.84
CA ASP A 167 7.90 -0.95 11.00
C ASP A 167 8.40 -1.55 9.68
N MET A 168 7.49 -2.17 8.93
CA MET A 168 7.81 -2.80 7.66
C MET A 168 8.03 -1.74 6.56
N PHE A 169 7.20 -0.71 6.49
CA PHE A 169 7.42 0.41 5.56
C PHE A 169 8.76 1.12 5.77
N LEU A 170 9.10 1.40 7.03
CA LEU A 170 10.37 2.02 7.38
C LEU A 170 11.54 1.11 7.02
N HIS A 171 11.42 -0.21 7.26
CA HIS A 171 12.43 -1.19 6.82
C HIS A 171 12.60 -1.16 5.30
N LEU A 172 11.53 -1.23 4.52
CA LEU A 172 11.58 -1.20 3.05
C LEU A 172 12.22 0.10 2.52
N ALA A 173 11.84 1.25 3.09
CA ALA A 173 12.39 2.55 2.70
C ALA A 173 13.89 2.62 3.02
N LEU A 174 14.30 2.15 4.21
CA LEU A 174 15.71 2.12 4.61
C LEU A 174 16.54 1.13 3.79
N THR A 175 15.99 -0.03 3.39
CA THR A 175 16.65 -0.98 2.50
C THR A 175 17.07 -0.29 1.20
N TYR A 176 16.16 0.49 0.60
CA TYR A 176 16.48 1.23 -0.62
C TYR A 176 17.47 2.37 -0.36
N ALA A 177 17.14 3.25 0.58
CA ALA A 177 17.89 4.49 0.81
C ALA A 177 19.35 4.25 1.21
N ARG A 178 19.62 3.22 2.04
CA ARG A 178 20.97 2.88 2.50
C ARG A 178 21.87 2.36 1.39
N LEU A 179 21.31 1.62 0.44
CA LEU A 179 22.07 1.05 -0.68
C LEU A 179 22.25 2.03 -1.84
N HIS A 180 21.39 3.04 -1.94
CA HIS A 180 21.61 4.15 -2.86
C HIS A 180 22.80 5.02 -2.40
N PRO A 181 23.79 5.32 -3.26
CA PRO A 181 25.03 6.00 -2.87
C PRO A 181 24.87 7.37 -2.20
N THR A 182 23.78 8.09 -2.50
CA THR A 182 23.56 9.44 -1.97
C THR A 182 22.24 9.61 -1.23
N MET A 183 21.28 8.68 -1.32
CA MET A 183 19.93 8.93 -0.80
C MET A 183 19.93 8.98 0.73
N HIS A 184 20.71 8.11 1.37
CA HIS A 184 20.88 8.08 2.82
C HIS A 184 21.50 9.35 3.43
N LEU A 185 22.09 10.22 2.60
CA LEU A 185 22.66 11.48 3.05
C LEU A 185 21.54 12.43 3.49
N LYS A 186 21.80 13.21 4.53
CA LYS A 186 20.79 14.12 5.11
C LYS A 186 20.27 15.17 4.13
N ARG A 187 21.13 15.63 3.20
CA ARG A 187 20.81 16.64 2.18
C ARG A 187 21.35 16.19 0.83
N PRO A 188 20.64 15.27 0.16
CA PRO A 188 21.14 14.64 -1.05
C PRO A 188 21.04 15.54 -2.29
N CYS A 189 20.14 16.53 -2.28
CA CYS A 189 19.96 17.49 -3.37
C CYS A 189 20.59 18.85 -3.06
N PRO A 190 21.70 19.24 -3.73
CA PRO A 190 22.40 20.49 -3.44
C PRO A 190 21.56 21.74 -3.63
N SER A 191 20.61 21.71 -4.58
CA SER A 191 19.73 22.84 -4.88
C SER A 191 18.59 23.04 -3.88
N ASN A 192 18.39 22.11 -2.94
CA ASN A 192 17.30 22.16 -1.96
C ASN A 192 17.85 22.06 -0.53
N THR A 193 18.39 23.17 -0.03
CA THR A 193 19.08 23.22 1.27
C THR A 193 18.15 23.22 2.48
N ASN A 194 16.85 23.44 2.26
CA ASN A 194 15.87 23.61 3.33
C ASN A 194 15.18 22.29 3.72
N LEU A 195 15.34 21.24 2.92
CA LEU A 195 14.80 19.92 3.22
C LEU A 195 15.90 18.99 3.70
N GLU A 196 15.62 18.29 4.80
CA GLU A 196 16.51 17.31 5.40
C GLU A 196 15.76 15.98 5.57
N PHE A 197 16.40 14.89 5.15
CA PHE A 197 15.86 13.54 5.27
C PHE A 197 16.83 12.71 6.12
N ASP A 198 16.46 12.45 7.36
CA ASP A 198 17.27 11.62 8.23
C ASP A 198 17.32 10.19 7.65
N GLN A 199 18.53 9.70 7.36
CA GLN A 199 18.77 8.41 6.72
C GLN A 199 18.12 8.23 5.32
N GLY A 200 17.74 9.33 4.67
CA GLY A 200 17.18 9.28 3.32
C GLY A 200 15.75 8.77 3.22
N VAL A 201 15.00 8.76 4.33
CA VAL A 201 13.60 8.30 4.38
C VAL A 201 12.69 9.37 4.96
N ILE A 202 11.41 9.38 4.58
CA ILE A 202 10.42 10.27 5.18
C ILE A 202 9.01 9.70 5.10
N ASN A 203 8.19 9.95 6.13
CA ASN A 203 6.75 9.71 6.05
C ASN A 203 6.09 10.78 5.17
N GLY A 204 5.19 10.38 4.28
CA GLY A 204 4.58 11.30 3.30
C GLY A 204 3.87 12.50 3.93
N ALA A 205 2.99 12.25 4.89
CA ALA A 205 2.27 13.30 5.58
C ALA A 205 3.21 14.24 6.37
N ALA A 206 4.29 13.70 6.96
CA ALA A 206 5.33 14.46 7.65
C ALA A 206 6.11 15.38 6.69
N TRP A 207 6.35 14.93 5.45
CA TRP A 207 7.00 15.73 4.41
C TRP A 207 6.07 16.82 3.90
N TYR A 208 4.97 16.43 3.28
CA TYR A 208 3.87 17.30 2.88
C TYR A 208 2.61 16.45 2.66
N ALA A 209 1.55 16.72 3.42
CA ALA A 209 0.34 15.91 3.32
C ALA A 209 -0.47 16.24 2.05
N PHE A 210 -0.98 15.20 1.38
CA PHE A 210 -1.91 15.32 0.27
C PHE A 210 -2.85 14.10 0.21
N SER A 211 -4.06 14.29 -0.34
CA SER A 211 -5.04 13.22 -0.52
C SER A 211 -4.99 12.62 -1.92
N GLY A 212 -5.48 11.38 -2.04
CA GLY A 212 -5.66 10.70 -3.33
C GLY A 212 -4.37 10.21 -3.98
N GLY A 213 -3.37 9.89 -3.16
CA GLY A 213 -2.13 9.26 -3.60
C GLY A 213 -2.30 7.77 -3.89
N MET A 214 -1.54 7.28 -4.87
CA MET A 214 -1.56 5.87 -5.28
C MET A 214 -1.02 4.94 -4.19
N ALA A 215 0.00 5.38 -3.44
CA ALA A 215 0.64 4.54 -2.41
C ALA A 215 -0.33 4.21 -1.26
N ASP A 216 -1.02 5.22 -0.75
CA ASP A 216 -2.04 5.06 0.28
C ASP A 216 -3.21 4.19 -0.22
N TYR A 217 -3.65 4.39 -1.48
CA TYR A 217 -4.68 3.56 -2.09
C TYR A 217 -4.27 2.08 -2.16
N ASN A 218 -3.07 1.79 -2.67
CA ASN A 218 -2.58 0.42 -2.82
C ASN A 218 -2.48 -0.31 -1.49
N TYR A 219 -2.06 0.38 -0.42
CA TYR A 219 -1.99 -0.21 0.91
C TYR A 219 -3.37 -0.39 1.56
N LEU A 220 -4.25 0.61 1.49
CA LEU A 220 -5.53 0.59 2.21
C LEU A 220 -6.58 -0.30 1.54
N TYR A 221 -6.57 -0.39 0.21
CA TYR A 221 -7.58 -1.15 -0.54
C TYR A 221 -7.13 -2.57 -0.88
N HIS A 222 -5.82 -2.79 -1.04
CA HIS A 222 -5.28 -4.08 -1.50
C HIS A 222 -4.28 -4.70 -0.51
N GLY A 223 -3.90 -4.00 0.56
CA GLY A 223 -2.85 -4.45 1.48
C GLY A 223 -1.45 -4.49 0.85
N CYS A 224 -1.28 -3.92 -0.34
CA CYS A 224 -0.02 -3.87 -1.07
C CYS A 224 0.91 -2.81 -0.46
N LEU A 225 2.12 -3.21 -0.08
CA LEU A 225 3.09 -2.29 0.50
C LEU A 225 3.78 -1.46 -0.60
N GLU A 226 3.23 -0.28 -0.89
CA GLU A 226 3.81 0.64 -1.88
C GLU A 226 4.65 1.76 -1.24
N LEU A 227 5.84 2.02 -1.81
CA LEU A 227 6.62 3.21 -1.51
C LEU A 227 6.66 4.17 -2.70
N THR A 228 6.86 5.45 -2.40
CA THR A 228 7.19 6.49 -3.38
C THR A 228 8.68 6.80 -3.31
N LEU A 229 9.43 6.52 -4.36
CA LEU A 229 10.86 6.80 -4.40
C LEU A 229 11.14 8.04 -5.24
N GLU A 230 11.63 9.10 -4.62
CA GLU A 230 12.23 10.23 -5.31
C GLU A 230 13.69 9.87 -5.60
N ILE A 231 14.01 9.55 -6.86
CA ILE A 231 15.31 8.97 -7.23
C ILE A 231 16.24 9.93 -7.99
N SER A 232 15.81 11.17 -8.21
CA SER A 232 16.61 12.18 -8.92
C SER A 232 16.21 13.60 -8.52
N CYS A 233 17.19 14.38 -8.07
CA CYS A 233 16.97 15.80 -7.74
C CYS A 233 16.47 16.61 -8.94
N CYS A 234 16.95 16.28 -10.14
CA CYS A 234 16.44 16.83 -11.39
C CYS A 234 15.28 15.95 -11.89
N ARG A 235 14.13 16.57 -12.22
CA ARG A 235 12.96 15.85 -12.75
C ARG A 235 13.22 15.22 -14.12
N TYR A 236 13.79 16.01 -15.03
CA TYR A 236 14.16 15.59 -16.38
C TYR A 236 15.63 15.93 -16.65
N PRO A 237 16.58 15.12 -16.13
CA PRO A 237 18.01 15.33 -16.39
C PRO A 237 18.38 15.03 -17.84
N ALA A 238 19.56 15.47 -18.25
CA ALA A 238 20.10 15.18 -19.57
C ALA A 238 20.40 13.67 -19.75
N PRO A 239 20.30 13.11 -20.97
CA PRO A 239 20.43 11.68 -21.23
C PRO A 239 21.77 11.08 -20.78
N GLU A 240 22.84 11.87 -20.77
CA GLU A 240 24.18 11.42 -20.37
C GLU A 240 24.24 10.97 -18.90
N LEU A 241 23.30 11.42 -18.07
CA LEU A 241 23.21 11.05 -16.66
C LEU A 241 22.46 9.74 -16.41
N ILE A 242 21.78 9.17 -17.42
CA ILE A 242 20.96 7.95 -17.26
C ILE A 242 21.81 6.78 -16.78
N ALA A 243 22.97 6.54 -17.40
CA ALA A 243 23.85 5.43 -17.05
C ALA A 243 24.37 5.53 -15.60
N GLN A 244 24.65 6.75 -15.14
CA GLN A 244 25.03 7.00 -13.75
C GLN A 244 23.87 6.68 -12.80
N HIS A 245 22.68 7.22 -13.06
CA HIS A 245 21.51 6.98 -12.23
C HIS A 245 21.13 5.49 -12.18
N TRP A 246 21.24 4.76 -13.30
CA TRP A 246 21.05 3.31 -13.30
C TRP A 246 22.00 2.62 -12.32
N LYS A 247 23.31 2.91 -12.43
CA LYS A 247 24.33 2.33 -11.55
C LYS A 247 24.08 2.64 -10.06
N GLU A 248 23.60 3.84 -9.76
CA GLU A 248 23.28 4.27 -8.39
C GLU A 248 22.05 3.57 -7.81
N ASN A 249 21.07 3.21 -8.65
CA ASN A 249 19.80 2.62 -8.21
C ASN A 249 19.78 1.08 -8.29
N GLN A 250 20.63 0.47 -9.11
CA GLN A 250 20.62 -0.97 -9.41
C GLN A 250 20.63 -1.85 -8.16
N ASN A 251 21.62 -1.70 -7.27
CA ASN A 251 21.73 -2.55 -6.08
C ASN A 251 20.56 -2.34 -5.10
N ALA A 252 20.12 -1.08 -4.94
CA ALA A 252 18.99 -0.74 -4.08
C ALA A 252 17.67 -1.36 -4.59
N LEU A 253 17.42 -1.32 -5.90
CA LEU A 253 16.26 -1.97 -6.53
C LEU A 253 16.29 -3.49 -6.35
N LEU A 254 17.42 -4.14 -6.59
CA LEU A 254 17.54 -5.59 -6.45
C LEU A 254 17.39 -6.06 -5.00
N SER A 255 17.97 -5.33 -4.03
CA SER A 255 17.79 -5.63 -2.60
C SER A 255 16.36 -5.38 -2.12
N TRP A 256 15.70 -4.34 -2.65
CA TRP A 256 14.28 -4.07 -2.39
C TRP A 256 13.36 -5.16 -2.96
N LEU A 257 13.59 -5.61 -4.21
CA LEU A 257 12.80 -6.68 -4.85
C LEU A 257 12.87 -7.99 -4.04
N GLN A 258 14.02 -8.30 -3.46
CA GLN A 258 14.19 -9.48 -2.62
C GLN A 258 13.32 -9.44 -1.36
N GLN A 259 12.93 -8.26 -0.87
CA GLN A 259 12.12 -8.13 0.35
C GLN A 259 10.72 -8.76 0.23
N VAL A 260 10.22 -9.06 -0.98
CA VAL A 260 8.94 -9.77 -1.15
C VAL A 260 8.98 -11.20 -0.61
N HIS A 261 10.18 -11.78 -0.46
CA HIS A 261 10.40 -13.15 -0.02
C HIS A 261 10.61 -13.28 1.49
N ARG A 262 9.82 -12.56 2.29
CA ARG A 262 9.84 -12.67 3.76
C ARG A 262 8.44 -12.60 4.36
N GLY A 263 8.34 -12.89 5.65
CA GLY A 263 7.09 -12.88 6.38
C GLY A 263 6.39 -14.22 6.28
N ILE A 264 5.14 -14.23 5.84
CA ILE A 264 4.31 -15.43 5.74
C ILE A 264 3.67 -15.54 4.35
N LYS A 265 3.53 -16.76 3.85
CA LYS A 265 2.72 -17.07 2.67
C LYS A 265 2.05 -18.43 2.85
N GLY A 266 1.01 -18.71 2.08
CA GLY A 266 0.44 -20.04 2.02
C GLY A 266 -0.91 -20.05 1.33
N PHE A 267 -1.71 -21.07 1.65
CA PHE A 267 -3.06 -21.22 1.14
C PHE A 267 -4.08 -21.04 2.26
N VAL A 268 -5.25 -20.52 1.91
CA VAL A 268 -6.45 -20.66 2.74
C VAL A 268 -7.23 -21.86 2.23
N LEU A 269 -7.55 -22.78 3.13
CA LEU A 269 -8.21 -24.06 2.88
C LEU A 269 -9.51 -24.14 3.69
N ASP A 270 -10.45 -24.97 3.24
CA ASP A 270 -11.53 -25.46 4.11
C ASP A 270 -11.16 -26.79 4.79
N GLU A 271 -12.06 -27.31 5.62
CA GLU A 271 -11.91 -28.60 6.30
C GLU A 271 -11.74 -29.81 5.37
N THR A 272 -12.10 -29.68 4.08
CA THR A 272 -11.91 -30.72 3.06
C THR A 272 -10.54 -30.64 2.37
N GLY A 273 -9.77 -29.58 2.63
CA GLY A 273 -8.52 -29.26 1.95
C GLY A 273 -8.69 -28.49 0.63
N SER A 274 -9.90 -28.03 0.32
CA SER A 274 -10.16 -27.23 -0.88
C SER A 274 -9.73 -25.78 -0.68
N ARG A 275 -9.16 -25.16 -1.73
CA ARG A 275 -8.61 -23.80 -1.65
C ARG A 275 -9.71 -22.73 -1.71
N LEU A 276 -9.64 -21.75 -0.82
CA LEU A 276 -10.64 -20.69 -0.67
C LEU A 276 -10.11 -19.35 -1.20
N ALA A 277 -10.72 -18.87 -2.28
CA ALA A 277 -10.50 -17.53 -2.80
C ALA A 277 -11.26 -16.44 -2.02
N ASN A 278 -10.81 -15.19 -2.14
CA ASN A 278 -11.46 -13.99 -1.59
C ASN A 278 -11.72 -14.08 -0.07
N VAL A 279 -10.81 -14.71 0.67
CA VAL A 279 -10.84 -14.71 2.14
C VAL A 279 -10.18 -13.42 2.62
N SER A 280 -10.84 -12.68 3.50
CA SER A 280 -10.26 -11.50 4.14
C SER A 280 -9.29 -11.96 5.23
N ILE A 281 -8.04 -11.52 5.16
CA ILE A 281 -6.96 -11.85 6.08
C ILE A 281 -6.42 -10.56 6.68
N SER A 282 -6.15 -10.55 7.99
CA SER A 282 -5.54 -9.42 8.70
C SER A 282 -4.59 -9.92 9.77
N LEU A 283 -3.81 -9.01 10.36
CA LEU A 283 -3.06 -9.29 11.58
C LEU A 283 -3.70 -8.51 12.72
N ALA A 284 -3.90 -9.16 13.87
CA ALA A 284 -4.44 -8.47 15.04
C ALA A 284 -3.57 -7.24 15.36
N TYR A 285 -4.22 -6.13 15.72
CA TYR A 285 -3.58 -4.83 15.95
C TYR A 285 -2.98 -4.16 14.70
N ARG A 286 -3.08 -4.78 13.51
CA ARG A 286 -2.85 -4.12 12.22
C ARG A 286 -4.15 -4.03 11.44
N ASN A 287 -4.82 -2.89 11.56
CA ASN A 287 -6.16 -2.67 11.00
C ASN A 287 -6.16 -2.43 9.47
N VAL A 288 -5.50 -3.31 8.72
CA VAL A 288 -5.50 -3.36 7.25
C VAL A 288 -5.63 -4.82 6.83
N SER A 289 -6.70 -5.13 6.11
CA SER A 289 -6.91 -6.47 5.56
C SER A 289 -6.36 -6.57 4.14
N PHE A 290 -6.13 -7.81 3.71
CA PHE A 290 -5.79 -8.20 2.35
C PHE A 290 -6.51 -9.50 2.03
N MET A 291 -6.60 -9.87 0.76
CA MET A 291 -7.40 -11.02 0.34
C MET A 291 -6.56 -12.19 -0.18
N SER A 292 -7.06 -13.41 0.01
CA SER A 292 -6.55 -14.56 -0.72
C SER A 292 -6.88 -14.47 -2.22
N SER A 293 -5.96 -14.92 -3.06
CA SER A 293 -6.08 -14.91 -4.52
C SER A 293 -7.22 -15.80 -5.01
N ALA A 294 -7.53 -15.72 -6.31
CA ALA A 294 -8.46 -16.65 -6.96
C ALA A 294 -8.05 -18.14 -6.82
N ARG A 295 -6.78 -18.42 -6.51
CA ARG A 295 -6.26 -19.77 -6.24
C ARG A 295 -6.17 -20.10 -4.75
N GLY A 296 -6.70 -19.24 -3.90
CA GLY A 296 -6.65 -19.33 -2.43
C GLY A 296 -5.27 -19.09 -1.83
N GLU A 297 -4.34 -18.49 -2.58
CA GLU A 297 -3.00 -18.15 -2.09
C GLU A 297 -3.02 -16.82 -1.35
N TYR A 298 -2.14 -16.64 -0.38
CA TYR A 298 -1.94 -15.34 0.25
C TYR A 298 -0.47 -15.11 0.58
N TRP A 299 -0.09 -13.84 0.71
CA TRP A 299 1.25 -13.40 1.07
C TRP A 299 1.16 -12.21 2.00
N ARG A 300 2.04 -12.16 3.00
CA ARG A 300 2.19 -10.99 3.87
C ARG A 300 3.64 -10.81 4.25
N VAL A 301 4.21 -9.71 3.79
CA VAL A 301 5.59 -9.31 4.08
C VAL A 301 5.67 -8.74 5.48
N LEU A 302 6.52 -9.33 6.32
CA LEU A 302 6.66 -9.01 7.74
C LEU A 302 8.12 -9.07 8.17
N LEU A 303 8.43 -8.32 9.24
CA LEU A 303 9.65 -8.49 9.99
C LEU A 303 9.59 -9.76 10.86
N PRO A 304 10.74 -10.30 11.29
CA PRO A 304 10.77 -11.39 12.27
C PRO A 304 10.06 -11.00 13.56
N GLY A 305 9.18 -11.87 14.05
CA GLY A 305 8.33 -11.54 15.18
C GLY A 305 7.20 -12.52 15.42
N MET A 306 6.43 -12.28 16.49
CA MET A 306 5.20 -13.00 16.80
C MET A 306 4.00 -12.18 16.37
N TYR A 307 3.09 -12.79 15.63
CA TYR A 307 1.86 -12.16 15.14
C TYR A 307 0.65 -13.02 15.47
N TYR A 308 -0.52 -12.40 15.52
CA TYR A 308 -1.79 -13.10 15.48
C TYR A 308 -2.41 -12.86 14.11
N ILE A 309 -2.55 -13.92 13.33
CA ILE A 309 -3.21 -13.87 12.03
C ILE A 309 -4.69 -14.16 12.20
N GLU A 310 -5.52 -13.39 11.51
CA GLU A 310 -6.97 -13.49 11.53
C GLU A 310 -7.45 -13.68 10.11
N ALA A 311 -8.44 -14.55 9.91
CA ALA A 311 -9.06 -14.77 8.61
C ALA A 311 -10.58 -14.91 8.75
N SER A 312 -11.31 -14.34 7.79
CA SER A 312 -12.77 -14.30 7.79
C SER A 312 -13.30 -14.43 6.38
N LYS A 313 -14.35 -15.25 6.23
CA LYS A 313 -15.10 -15.43 5.00
C LYS A 313 -16.53 -15.82 5.35
N ASP A 314 -17.50 -15.26 4.62
CA ASP A 314 -18.92 -15.57 4.82
C ASP A 314 -19.17 -17.08 4.67
N GLY A 315 -19.92 -17.65 5.63
CA GLY A 315 -20.18 -19.09 5.71
C GLY A 315 -19.12 -19.90 6.46
N TYR A 316 -18.07 -19.27 6.96
CA TYR A 316 -17.02 -19.90 7.76
C TYR A 316 -16.87 -19.23 9.13
N GLU A 317 -16.42 -20.00 10.12
CA GLU A 317 -16.04 -19.48 11.43
C GLU A 317 -14.85 -18.52 11.34
N GLN A 318 -14.80 -17.55 12.26
CA GLN A 318 -13.64 -16.66 12.35
C GLN A 318 -12.41 -17.43 12.79
N PHE A 319 -11.35 -17.34 11.98
CA PHE A 319 -10.07 -17.95 12.30
C PHE A 319 -9.15 -16.95 12.98
N ARG A 320 -8.45 -17.42 14.03
CA ARG A 320 -7.37 -16.69 14.67
C ARG A 320 -6.32 -17.66 15.18
N ASP A 321 -5.07 -17.43 14.81
CA ASP A 321 -3.94 -18.22 15.33
C ASP A 321 -2.67 -17.38 15.50
N ARG A 322 -1.73 -17.89 16.29
CA ARG A 322 -0.44 -17.26 16.57
C ARG A 322 0.63 -17.82 15.66
N VAL A 323 1.31 -16.94 14.91
CA VAL A 323 2.37 -17.30 13.97
C VAL A 323 3.69 -16.63 14.33
N LYS A 324 4.80 -17.37 14.18
CA LYS A 324 6.16 -16.87 14.39
C LYS A 324 6.88 -16.69 13.07
N VAL A 325 7.12 -15.46 12.65
CA VAL A 325 7.99 -15.18 11.50
C VAL A 325 9.44 -15.39 11.92
N PRO A 326 10.20 -16.26 11.23
CA PRO A 326 11.57 -16.57 11.59
C PRO A 326 12.50 -15.36 11.38
N ALA A 327 13.54 -15.29 12.21
CA ALA A 327 14.66 -14.39 12.01
C ALA A 327 15.74 -15.11 11.20
N SER A 328 16.48 -14.35 10.39
CA SER A 328 17.63 -14.93 9.69
C SER A 328 18.71 -15.31 10.69
N SER A 329 19.35 -16.46 10.46
CA SER A 329 20.49 -16.94 11.22
C SER A 329 21.79 -16.18 10.90
N THR A 330 21.81 -15.41 9.80
CA THR A 330 22.97 -14.66 9.32
C THR A 330 22.61 -13.21 8.96
N GLN A 331 23.59 -12.31 8.95
CA GLN A 331 23.40 -10.92 8.48
C GLN A 331 23.58 -10.76 6.96
N LEU A 332 23.73 -11.85 6.20
CA LEU A 332 23.91 -11.81 4.75
C LEU A 332 22.57 -11.54 4.04
N GLU A 333 22.56 -10.68 3.01
CA GLU A 333 21.34 -10.40 2.23
C GLU A 333 20.75 -11.68 1.59
N SER A 334 21.59 -12.66 1.25
CA SER A 334 21.19 -13.94 0.66
C SER A 334 20.39 -14.86 1.59
N SER A 335 20.29 -14.54 2.88
CA SER A 335 19.53 -15.32 3.86
C SER A 335 18.11 -14.82 4.07
N ILE A 336 17.63 -13.89 3.24
CA ILE A 336 16.27 -13.36 3.35
C ILE A 336 15.20 -14.46 3.29
N PHE A 337 15.46 -15.55 2.57
CA PHE A 337 14.56 -16.70 2.46
C PHE A 337 14.36 -17.45 3.77
N GLU A 338 15.33 -17.39 4.68
CA GLU A 338 15.18 -17.93 6.04
C GLU A 338 14.11 -17.18 6.84
N THR A 339 13.68 -16.00 6.35
CA THR A 339 12.65 -15.17 6.98
C THR A 339 11.26 -15.34 6.38
N LEU A 340 11.07 -16.30 5.47
CA LEU A 340 9.77 -16.65 4.88
C LEU A 340 9.23 -17.95 5.49
N LEU A 341 8.02 -17.88 6.05
CA LEU A 341 7.31 -19.04 6.57
C LEU A 341 6.16 -19.44 5.64
N GLU A 342 6.08 -20.73 5.31
CA GLU A 342 4.88 -21.31 4.71
C GLU A 342 3.88 -21.68 5.81
N TYR A 343 2.70 -21.07 5.77
CA TYR A 343 1.67 -21.24 6.78
C TYR A 343 0.32 -21.31 6.08
N ASN A 344 -0.41 -22.42 6.25
CA ASN A 344 -1.74 -22.57 5.68
C ASN A 344 -2.79 -22.25 6.74
N ILE A 345 -3.84 -21.55 6.31
CA ILE A 345 -5.01 -21.25 7.14
C ILE A 345 -6.09 -22.25 6.79
N THR A 346 -6.71 -22.89 7.78
CA THR A 346 -7.87 -23.76 7.56
C THR A 346 -9.09 -23.15 8.23
N LEU A 347 -10.10 -22.81 7.44
CA LEU A 347 -11.39 -22.32 7.93
C LEU A 347 -12.35 -23.50 8.09
N GLN A 348 -13.23 -23.42 9.09
CA GLN A 348 -14.31 -24.39 9.32
C GLN A 348 -15.63 -23.80 8.85
N SER A 349 -16.40 -24.54 8.05
CA SER A 349 -17.73 -24.11 7.64
C SER A 349 -18.68 -24.01 8.84
N ILE A 350 -19.54 -22.99 8.83
CA ILE A 350 -20.62 -22.87 9.81
C ILE A 350 -21.70 -23.87 9.40
N GLN A 351 -21.82 -24.99 10.14
CA GLN A 351 -22.93 -25.91 9.94
C GLN A 351 -24.24 -25.20 10.30
N ASN A 352 -25.09 -24.97 9.29
CA ASN A 352 -26.49 -24.70 9.54
C ASN A 352 -27.13 -26.02 9.94
N ASP A 353 -27.39 -26.23 11.23
CA ASP A 353 -28.37 -27.23 11.67
C ASP A 353 -29.73 -26.87 11.04
N LYS A 354 -29.98 -27.42 9.85
CA LYS A 354 -31.28 -27.36 9.16
C LYS A 354 -31.83 -28.75 8.83
N ASP A 355 -31.33 -29.79 9.52
CA ASP A 355 -31.86 -31.15 9.45
C ASP A 355 -32.15 -31.75 10.84
N GLU A 356 -32.55 -30.94 11.83
CA GLU A 356 -33.40 -31.46 12.91
C GLU A 356 -34.87 -31.25 12.54
N GLU A 357 -35.52 -32.35 12.11
CA GLU A 357 -36.98 -32.48 12.16
C GLU A 357 -37.49 -32.02 13.55
N PRO A 358 -38.62 -31.28 13.63
CA PRO A 358 -39.14 -30.83 14.90
C PRO A 358 -39.66 -32.04 15.69
N ASN A 359 -38.80 -32.61 16.53
CA ASN A 359 -39.20 -33.67 17.43
C ASN A 359 -40.11 -33.08 18.51
N LYS A 360 -41.28 -33.69 18.62
CA LYS A 360 -42.41 -33.22 19.42
C LYS A 360 -42.05 -32.98 20.89
N SER A 361 -42.51 -31.82 21.37
CA SER A 361 -42.83 -31.48 22.76
C SER A 361 -41.77 -31.68 23.84
N SER A 362 -41.32 -30.57 24.41
CA SER A 362 -41.31 -30.37 25.86
C SER A 362 -41.51 -28.89 26.15
N ALA A 363 -42.73 -28.55 26.58
CA ALA A 363 -43.06 -27.20 27.01
C ALA A 363 -42.28 -26.89 28.30
N VAL A 364 -41.37 -25.91 28.24
CA VAL A 364 -40.82 -25.26 29.43
C VAL A 364 -41.56 -23.95 29.61
N THR A 365 -42.53 -23.96 30.52
CA THR A 365 -43.27 -22.77 30.95
C THR A 365 -42.35 -21.92 31.83
N LEU A 366 -41.76 -20.87 31.27
CA LEU A 366 -41.12 -19.80 32.05
C LEU A 366 -42.19 -18.76 32.43
N THR A 367 -42.71 -18.85 33.65
CA THR A 367 -43.54 -17.80 34.24
C THR A 367 -42.67 -16.59 34.57
N CYS A 368 -42.78 -15.52 33.78
CA CYS A 368 -42.22 -14.21 34.10
C CYS A 368 -43.16 -13.49 35.08
N ARG A 369 -42.72 -13.29 36.33
CA ARG A 369 -43.39 -12.40 37.28
C ARG A 369 -42.76 -11.00 37.16
N HIS A 370 -43.62 -10.06 36.76
CA HIS A 370 -43.54 -8.61 36.99
C HIS A 370 -42.69 -7.74 36.05
N CYS A 371 -43.45 -6.84 35.40
CA CYS A 371 -43.13 -5.47 34.96
C CYS A 371 -42.36 -5.31 33.64
N THR A 372 -42.72 -4.49 32.66
CA THR A 372 -43.93 -3.72 32.26
C THR A 372 -43.54 -3.07 30.92
N ASN A 373 -44.41 -3.14 29.91
CA ASN A 373 -44.49 -2.28 28.70
C ASN A 373 -43.20 -1.94 27.92
N LEU A 374 -43.03 -2.47 26.70
CA LEU A 374 -43.34 -1.75 25.44
C LEU A 374 -43.07 -2.66 24.21
N CYS A 375 -44.01 -2.68 23.27
CA CYS A 375 -43.94 -3.41 22.01
C CYS A 375 -43.07 -2.71 20.94
N ILE A 376 -42.20 -3.51 20.30
CA ILE A 376 -41.96 -3.70 18.85
C ILE A 376 -41.74 -2.47 17.95
N LEU A 377 -40.58 -2.43 17.26
CA LEU A 377 -40.50 -2.48 15.77
C LEU A 377 -39.06 -2.84 15.31
N PHE A 378 -38.86 -4.06 14.80
CA PHE A 378 -37.75 -4.38 13.90
C PHE A 378 -38.36 -4.61 12.51
N VAL A 379 -38.06 -3.73 11.56
CA VAL A 379 -38.43 -3.89 10.15
C VAL A 379 -37.37 -4.78 9.49
N LEU A 380 -37.72 -6.02 9.22
CA LEU A 380 -36.98 -6.94 8.35
C LEU A 380 -37.50 -6.75 6.92
N VAL A 381 -36.66 -6.23 6.02
CA VAL A 381 -36.94 -6.19 4.58
C VAL A 381 -36.43 -7.47 3.94
N PHE A 382 -37.35 -8.30 3.46
CA PHE A 382 -37.06 -9.43 2.56
C PHE A 382 -36.91 -8.90 1.13
N PHE A 383 -35.79 -9.20 0.48
CA PHE A 383 -35.73 -9.20 -0.99
C PHE A 383 -36.07 -10.60 -1.50
N LEU A 384 -37.25 -10.72 -2.10
CA LEU A 384 -37.68 -11.86 -2.89
C LEU A 384 -36.91 -11.88 -4.22
N PHE A 385 -36.23 -13.00 -4.48
CA PHE A 385 -35.78 -13.36 -5.82
C PHE A 385 -36.99 -13.63 -6.72
N CYS A 386 -36.96 -13.10 -7.95
CA CYS A 386 -37.77 -13.58 -9.05
C CYS A 386 -36.88 -13.79 -10.29
N LYS A 387 -36.83 -15.07 -10.69
CA LYS A 387 -36.38 -15.72 -11.93
C LYS A 387 -35.27 -15.08 -12.77
#